data_AF-A0AAD0HVS4-F1
#
_entry.id   AF-A0AAD0HVS4-F1
#
_cell.length_a   1.000
_cell.length_b   1.000
_cell.length_c   1.000
_cell.angle_alpha   90.00
_cell.angle_beta   90.00
_cell.angle_gamma   90.00
#
_symmetry.space_group_name_H-M   'P 1'
#
loop_
_entity.id
_entity.type
_entity.pdbx_description
1 polymer ?
#
loop_
_entity_poly.entity_id
_entity_poly.type
_entity_poly.pdbx_seq_one_letter_code
_entity_poly.pdbx_strand_id
1 'polypeptide(L)' 'MTTLSLNITDEQKKFLTDYANDKNVSIADMFTLFIEYLERLEDMEDYNLAVARMLDPNNKPCGTMKELASEFGIDYDEL' A
#
# COMPACT_ATOMS: atom_id res chain seq x y z
N MET A 1 7.75 5.48 13.25
CA MET A 1 6.46 5.57 13.96
C MET A 1 5.64 6.61 13.22
N THR A 2 4.64 6.16 12.48
CA THR A 2 3.74 7.05 11.71
C THR A 2 2.55 7.40 12.61
N THR A 3 2.20 8.68 12.68
CA THR A 3 1.06 9.15 13.48
C THR A 3 -0.11 9.44 12.55
N LEU A 4 -1.25 8.78 12.79
CA LEU A 4 -2.51 9.07 12.11
C LEU A 4 -3.42 9.88 13.03
N SER A 5 -3.83 11.07 12.59
CA SER A 5 -4.78 11.93 13.31
C SER A 5 -6.13 11.92 12.59
N LEU A 6 -7.20 11.62 13.31
CA LEU A 6 -8.56 11.54 12.77
C LEU A 6 -9.44 12.59 13.43
N ASN A 7 -10.11 13.41 12.62
CA ASN A 7 -11.18 14.27 13.11
C ASN A 7 -12.49 13.49 13.03
N ILE A 8 -13.07 13.21 14.19
CA ILE A 8 -14.33 12.46 14.31
C ILE A 8 -15.31 13.22 15.18
N THR A 9 -16.60 13.00 14.96
CA THR A 9 -17.66 13.56 15.82
C THR A 9 -17.75 12.82 17.16
N ASP A 10 -18.43 13.43 18.14
CA ASP A 10 -18.66 12.79 19.43
C ASP A 10 -19.47 11.48 19.30
N GLU A 11 -20.43 11.42 18.38
CA GLU A 11 -21.19 10.18 18.07
C GLU A 11 -20.29 9.08 17.52
N GLN A 12 -19.40 9.41 16.58
CA GLN A 12 -18.44 8.45 16.02
C GLN A 12 -17.46 7.96 17.08
N LYS A 13 -16.97 8.88 17.94
CA LYS A 13 -16.10 8.53 19.07
C LYS A 13 -16.79 7.58 20.04
N LYS A 14 -18.06 7.85 20.37
CA LYS A 14 -18.86 6.98 21.24
C LYS A 14 -19.02 5.59 20.62
N PHE A 15 -19.42 5.52 19.36
CA PHE A 15 -19.56 4.25 18.63
C PHE A 15 -18.28 3.43 18.65
N LEU A 16 -17.14 4.03 18.28
CA LEU A 16 -15.84 3.35 18.26
C LEU A 16 -15.43 2.85 19.64
N THR A 17 -15.68 3.64 20.68
CA THR A 17 -15.37 3.26 22.07
C THR A 17 -16.24 2.10 22.54
N ASP A 18 -17.55 2.15 22.30
CA ASP A 18 -18.48 1.09 22.69
C ASP A 18 -18.15 -0.22 21.97
N TYR A 19 -17.83 -0.13 20.67
CA TYR A 19 -17.44 -1.29 19.87
C TYR A 19 -16.10 -1.88 20.33
N ALA A 20 -15.09 -1.05 20.63
CA ALA A 20 -13.81 -1.50 21.18
C ALA A 20 -14.00 -2.29 22.48
N ASN A 21 -14.86 -1.78 23.37
CA ASN A 21 -15.19 -2.41 24.64
C ASN A 21 -15.92 -3.74 24.46
N ASP A 22 -16.91 -3.81 23.55
CA ASP A 22 -17.63 -5.05 23.21
C ASP A 22 -16.68 -6.14 22.69
N LYS A 23 -15.69 -5.74 21.89
CA LYS A 23 -14.68 -6.64 21.33
C LYS A 23 -13.48 -6.89 22.24
N ASN A 24 -13.42 -6.22 23.40
CA ASN A 24 -12.29 -6.28 24.33
C ASN A 24 -10.93 -6.02 23.66
N VAL A 25 -10.88 -5.01 22.79
CA VAL A 25 -9.68 -4.57 22.06
C VAL A 25 -9.51 -3.06 22.24
N SER A 26 -8.28 -2.55 22.09
CA SER A 26 -8.08 -1.10 22.07
C SER A 26 -8.50 -0.50 20.72
N ILE A 27 -8.87 0.78 20.71
CA ILE A 27 -9.13 1.51 19.47
C ILE A 27 -7.88 1.49 18.57
N ALA A 28 -6.68 1.61 19.15
CA ALA A 28 -5.43 1.56 18.40
C ALA A 28 -5.27 0.22 17.68
N ASP A 29 -5.50 -0.90 18.37
CA ASP A 29 -5.38 -2.24 17.77
C ASP A 29 -6.39 -2.44 16.62
N MET A 30 -7.61 -1.92 16.76
CA MET A 30 -8.58 -1.97 15.66
C MET A 30 -8.09 -1.22 14.41
N PHE A 31 -7.50 -0.04 14.60
CA PHE A 31 -6.94 0.72 13.49
C PHE A 31 -5.69 0.06 12.90
N THR A 32 -4.85 -0.57 13.72
CA THR A 32 -3.72 -1.39 13.24
C THR A 32 -4.22 -2.51 12.34
N LEU A 33 -5.21 -3.28 12.78
CA LEU A 33 -5.80 -4.36 11.97
C LEU A 33 -6.45 -3.85 10.68
N PHE A 34 -7.09 -2.68 10.73
CA PHE A 34 -7.66 -2.05 9.55
C PHE A 34 -6.58 -1.63 8.54
N ILE A 35 -5.47 -1.05 9.00
CA ILE A 35 -4.34 -0.67 8.16
C ILE A 35 -3.70 -1.91 7.53
N GLU A 36 -3.42 -2.95 8.30
CA GLU A 36 -2.89 -4.22 7.78
C GLU A 36 -3.81 -4.83 6.71
N TYR A 37 -5.13 -4.71 6.88
CA TYR A 37 -6.09 -5.15 5.87
C TYR A 37 -5.99 -4.33 4.57
N LEU A 38 -5.83 -3.00 4.67
CA LEU A 38 -5.63 -2.14 3.50
C LEU A 38 -4.31 -2.44 2.77
N GLU A 39 -3.21 -2.60 3.50
CA GLU A 39 -1.91 -2.97 2.93
C GLU A 39 -1.99 -4.30 2.19
N ARG A 40 -2.67 -5.30 2.77
CA ARG A 40 -2.90 -6.58 2.07
C ARG A 40 -3.73 -6.44 0.80
N LEU A 41 -4.69 -5.53 0.76
CA LEU A 41 -5.46 -5.26 -0.46
C LEU A 41 -4.58 -4.64 -1.54
N GLU A 42 -3.74 -3.67 -1.17
CA GLU A 42 -2.75 -3.04 -2.05
C GLU A 42 -1.75 -4.08 -2.61
N ASP A 43 -1.17 -4.91 -1.74
CA ASP A 43 -0.25 -5.99 -2.15
C ASP A 43 -0.89 -6.96 -3.17
N MET A 44 -2.17 -7.30 -2.97
CA MET A 44 -2.91 -8.17 -3.89
C MET A 44 -3.20 -7.46 -5.23
N GLU A 45 -3.54 -6.17 -5.19
CA GLU A 45 -3.74 -5.37 -6.40
C GLU A 45 -2.45 -5.28 -7.22
N ASP A 46 -1.33 -4.95 -6.56
CA ASP A 46 -0.01 -4.87 -7.17
C ASP A 46 0.44 -6.21 -7.75
N TYR A 47 0.25 -7.30 -7.02
CA TYR A 47 0.53 -8.65 -7.53
C TYR A 47 -0.28 -8.95 -8.79
N ASN A 48 -1.58 -8.68 -8.77
CA ASN A 48 -2.46 -8.93 -9.92
C ASN A 48 -2.07 -8.07 -11.12
N LEU A 49 -1.70 -6.81 -10.89
CA LEU A 49 -1.19 -5.92 -11.93
C LEU A 49 0.12 -6.45 -12.52
N ALA A 50 1.06 -6.89 -11.69
CA ALA A 50 2.32 -7.47 -12.14
C ALA A 50 2.08 -8.71 -13.00
N VAL A 51 1.20 -9.63 -12.57
CA VAL A 51 0.82 -10.82 -13.34
C VAL A 51 0.18 -10.42 -14.67
N ALA A 52 -0.75 -9.47 -14.69
CA ALA A 52 -1.40 -9.00 -15.91
C ALA A 52 -0.39 -8.42 -16.90
N ARG A 53 0.60 -7.64 -16.42
CA ARG A 53 1.68 -7.10 -17.27
C ARG A 53 2.61 -8.18 -17.79
N MET A 54 2.98 -9.17 -16.96
CA MET A 54 3.81 -10.30 -17.41
C MET A 54 3.12 -11.12 -18.51
N LEU A 55 1.80 -11.27 -18.45
CA LEU A 55 1.02 -12.07 -19.39
C LEU A 55 0.53 -11.28 -20.61
N ASP A 56 0.64 -9.95 -20.62
CA ASP A 56 0.24 -9.12 -21.75
C ASP A 56 1.17 -9.38 -22.94
N PRO A 57 0.66 -9.89 -24.09
CA PRO A 57 1.47 -10.18 -25.27
C PRO A 57 2.05 -8.93 -25.93
N ASN A 58 1.53 -7.74 -25.60
CA ASN A 58 2.06 -6.46 -26.05
C ASN A 58 3.05 -5.86 -25.04
N ASN A 59 3.23 -6.49 -23.88
CA ASN A 59 4.23 -6.04 -22.92
C ASN A 59 5.61 -6.20 -23.54
N LYS A 60 6.29 -5.08 -23.75
CA LYS A 60 7.68 -5.10 -24.16
C LYS A 60 8.52 -5.33 -22.91
N PRO A 61 9.50 -6.25 -22.92
CA PRO A 61 10.51 -6.28 -21.87
C PRO A 61 11.06 -4.87 -21.71
N CYS A 62 11.14 -4.35 -20.47
CA CYS A 62 11.98 -3.19 -20.28
C CYS A 62 13.40 -3.60 -20.67
N GLY A 63 14.12 -2.73 -21.37
CA GLY A 63 15.52 -2.98 -21.68
C GLY A 63 16.31 -3.23 -20.40
N THR A 64 17.55 -3.69 -20.55
CA THR A 64 18.52 -3.73 -19.45
C THR A 64 18.58 -2.37 -18.73
N MET A 65 19.00 -2.38 -17.46
CA MET A 65 19.14 -1.15 -16.68
C MET A 65 20.03 -0.11 -17.38
N LYS A 66 20.99 -0.57 -18.18
CA LYS A 66 21.86 0.24 -19.04
C LYS A 66 21.12 0.88 -20.22
N GLU A 67 20.21 0.16 -20.86
CA GLU A 67 19.36 0.69 -21.93
C GLU A 67 18.40 1.75 -21.39
N LEU A 68 17.76 1.48 -20.24
CA LEU A 68 16.93 2.46 -19.53
C LEU A 68 17.74 3.71 -19.14
N ALA A 69 18.90 3.54 -18.51
CA ALA A 69 19.77 4.67 -18.15
C ALA A 69 20.13 5.51 -19.39
N SER A 70 20.46 4.86 -20.51
CA SER A 70 20.76 5.53 -21.78
C SER A 70 19.56 6.34 -22.31
N GLU A 71 18.33 5.83 -22.23
CA GLU A 71 17.12 6.57 -22.62
C GLU A 71 16.92 7.86 -21.82
N PHE A 72 17.34 7.88 -20.56
CA PHE A 72 17.30 9.05 -19.69
C PHE A 72 18.58 9.91 -19.73
N GLY A 73 19.55 9.57 -20.59
CA GLY A 73 20.81 10.30 -20.73
C GLY A 73 21.77 10.12 -19.55
N ILE A 74 21.65 9.01 -18.81
CA ILE A 74 22.49 8.65 -17.66
C ILE A 74 23.57 7.67 -18.13
N ASP A 75 24.84 7.96 -17.81
CA ASP A 75 25.92 7.01 -18.00
C ASP A 75 25.90 5.96 -16.89
N TYR A 76 25.48 4.75 -17.25
CA TYR A 76 25.36 3.62 -16.31
C TYR A 76 26.71 3.08 -15.84
N ASP A 77 27.76 3.21 -16.66
CA ASP A 77 29.07 2.66 -16.32
C ASP A 77 29.87 3.60 -15.38
N GLU A 78 29.40 4.84 -15.19
CA GLU A 78 29.97 5.86 -14.29
C GLU A 78 29.23 5.99 -12.94
N LEU A 79 28.19 5.18 -12.71
CA LEU A 79 27.40 5.15 -11.46
C LEU A 79 28.01 4.28 -10.34
#